data_AF-A0A2N9ER96-F1
#
_entry.id   AF-A0A2N9ER96-F1
#
_cell.length_a   1.000
_cell.length_b   1.000
_cell.length_c   1.000
_cell.angle_alpha   90.00
_cell.angle_beta   90.00
_cell.angle_gamma   90.00
#
_symmetry.space_group_name_H-M   'P 1'
#
loop_
_entity.id
_entity.type
_entity.pdbx_description
1 polymer ?
#
loop_
_entity_poly.entity_id
_entity_poly.type
_entity_poly.pdbx_seq_one_letter_code
_entity_poly.pdbx_strand_id
1 'polypeptide(L)'
;MKSFFNDYPEHVVSPLTINGDTAFHIAAYSESKDLLQHLVHLLPPSGIFDALSKKNNHGNNTFHEVVKTKQVETAKFLIAKLMASNGEDGVRGSSRM
;
A
#
# COMPACT_ATOMS: atom_id res chain seq x y z
N MET A 1 -5.39 9.13 -13.16
CA MET A 1 -4.57 8.23 -12.31
C MET A 1 -5.25 6.88 -12.11
N LYS A 2 -6.50 6.79 -11.60
CA LYS A 2 -7.19 5.49 -11.41
C LYS A 2 -7.27 4.62 -12.67
N SER A 3 -7.67 5.20 -13.81
CA SER A 3 -7.81 4.46 -15.08
C SER A 3 -6.50 3.79 -15.51
N PHE A 4 -5.39 4.51 -15.48
CA PHE A 4 -4.08 3.98 -15.86
C PHE A 4 -3.70 2.73 -15.06
N PHE A 5 -3.88 2.73 -13.74
CA PHE A 5 -3.52 1.58 -12.91
C PHE A 5 -4.50 0.41 -12.99
N ASN A 6 -5.71 0.61 -13.53
CA ASN A 6 -6.59 -0.51 -13.85
C ASN A 6 -6.05 -1.32 -15.03
N ASP A 7 -5.51 -0.61 -16.03
CA ASP A 7 -4.95 -1.23 -17.23
C ASP A 7 -3.54 -1.78 -16.96
N TYR A 8 -2.83 -1.19 -16.00
CA TYR A 8 -1.41 -1.47 -15.69
C TYR A 8 -1.16 -1.59 -14.16
N PRO A 9 -1.74 -2.59 -13.48
CA PRO A 9 -1.67 -2.72 -12.02
C PRO A 9 -0.26 -2.96 -11.49
N GLU A 10 0.64 -3.56 -12.27
CA GLU A 10 2.03 -3.79 -11.90
C GLU A 10 2.82 -2.48 -11.67
N HIS A 11 2.36 -1.37 -12.26
CA HIS A 11 3.04 -0.08 -12.14
C HIS A 11 2.71 0.68 -10.85
N VAL A 12 1.78 0.20 -10.02
CA VAL A 12 1.40 0.90 -8.76
C VAL A 12 2.57 1.02 -7.76
N VAL A 13 3.54 0.11 -7.83
CA VAL A 13 4.74 0.11 -6.97
C VAL A 13 5.97 0.73 -7.66
N SER A 14 5.85 1.13 -8.92
CA SER A 14 6.94 1.75 -9.67
C SER A 14 7.17 3.19 -9.18
N PRO A 15 8.42 3.68 -9.15
CA PRO A 15 8.71 5.09 -8.95
C PRO A 15 8.04 5.96 -10.01
N LEU A 16 7.37 7.03 -9.59
CA LEU A 16 6.67 8.01 -10.44
C LEU A 16 7.30 9.40 -10.39
N THR A 17 8.15 9.67 -9.40
CA THR A 17 8.82 10.95 -9.20
C THR A 17 10.33 10.78 -9.14
N ILE A 18 11.07 11.88 -9.31
CA ILE A 18 12.52 11.93 -9.11
C ILE A 18 12.93 11.57 -7.67
N ASN A 19 12.01 11.69 -6.71
CA ASN A 19 12.23 11.34 -5.30
C ASN A 19 11.91 9.86 -5.02
N GLY A 20 11.53 9.07 -6.04
CA GLY A 20 11.22 7.67 -5.86
C GLY A 20 9.82 7.40 -5.29
N ASP A 21 8.93 8.40 -5.28
CA ASP A 21 7.57 8.21 -4.78
C ASP A 21 6.78 7.29 -5.72
N THR A 22 6.10 6.32 -5.14
CA THR A 22 5.16 5.45 -5.87
C THR A 22 3.75 6.05 -5.89
N ALA A 23 2.83 5.40 -6.60
CA ALA A 23 1.41 5.76 -6.58
C ALA A 23 0.85 5.82 -5.14
N PHE A 24 1.31 4.93 -4.25
CA PHE A 24 0.87 4.90 -2.85
C PHE A 24 1.32 6.12 -2.04
N HIS A 25 2.56 6.60 -2.22
CA HIS A 25 3.05 7.80 -1.54
C HIS A 25 2.21 9.02 -1.94
N ILE A 26 1.99 9.20 -3.25
CA ILE A 26 1.21 10.31 -3.79
C ILE A 26 -0.26 10.22 -3.32
N ALA A 27 -0.86 9.04 -3.37
CA ALA A 27 -2.25 8.84 -2.92
C ALA A 27 -2.41 9.05 -1.41
N ALA A 28 -1.44 8.62 -0.60
CA ALA A 28 -1.41 8.85 0.84
C ALA A 28 -1.34 10.34 1.19
N TYR A 29 -0.47 11.09 0.50
CA TYR A 29 -0.30 12.53 0.72
C TYR A 29 -1.45 13.38 0.18
N SER A 30 -2.09 12.98 -0.92
CA SER A 30 -3.13 13.78 -1.60
C SER A 30 -4.49 13.83 -0.90
N GLU A 31 -4.60 13.32 0.33
CA GLU A 31 -5.85 13.25 1.09
C GLU A 31 -7.00 12.47 0.41
N SER A 32 -6.69 11.73 -0.65
CA SER A 32 -7.65 10.93 -1.39
C SER A 32 -7.68 9.50 -0.87
N LYS A 33 -8.40 9.28 0.24
CA LYS A 33 -8.67 7.95 0.80
C LYS A 33 -9.15 6.97 -0.29
N ASP A 34 -10.09 7.39 -1.14
CA ASP A 34 -10.66 6.54 -2.18
C ASP A 34 -9.64 6.11 -3.24
N LEU A 35 -8.67 6.97 -3.57
CA LEU A 35 -7.59 6.60 -4.48
C LEU A 35 -6.67 5.57 -3.82
N LEU A 36 -6.25 5.81 -2.58
CA LEU A 36 -5.36 4.89 -1.88
C LEU A 36 -6.01 3.52 -1.67
N GLN A 37 -7.29 3.48 -1.29
CA GLN A 37 -8.06 2.24 -1.17
C GLN A 37 -8.16 1.51 -2.50
N HIS A 38 -8.41 2.23 -3.60
CA HIS A 38 -8.45 1.65 -4.94
C HIS A 38 -7.12 0.97 -5.29
N LEU A 39 -5.99 1.66 -5.09
CA LEU A 39 -4.66 1.12 -5.37
C LEU A 39 -4.35 -0.14 -4.54
N VAL A 40 -4.75 -0.19 -3.27
CA VAL A 40 -4.59 -1.39 -2.43
C VAL A 40 -5.38 -2.57 -3.00
N HIS A 41 -6.58 -2.34 -3.54
CA HIS A 41 -7.40 -3.42 -4.12
C HIS A 41 -6.88 -3.93 -5.48
N LEU A 42 -5.94 -3.23 -6.12
CA LEU A 42 -5.28 -3.73 -7.33
C LEU A 42 -4.18 -4.76 -7.01
N LEU A 43 -3.76 -4.87 -5.76
CA LEU A 43 -2.71 -5.78 -5.34
C LEU A 43 -3.29 -7.11 -4.83
N PRO A 44 -2.63 -8.26 -5.12
CA PRO A 44 -2.91 -9.48 -4.38
C PRO A 44 -2.53 -9.29 -2.89
N PRO A 45 -3.15 -10.03 -1.95
CA PRO A 45 -2.83 -9.93 -0.52
C PRO A 45 -1.33 -10.00 -0.22
N SER A 46 -0.60 -10.92 -0.88
CA SER A 46 0.85 -11.09 -0.73
C SER A 46 1.68 -9.87 -1.15
N GLY A 47 1.16 -9.00 -2.02
CA GLY A 47 1.87 -7.81 -2.50
C GLY A 47 1.63 -6.55 -1.64
N ILE A 48 0.66 -6.59 -0.70
CA ILE A 48 0.27 -5.42 0.09
C ILE A 48 1.41 -4.98 1.00
N PHE A 49 2.06 -5.92 1.70
CA PHE A 49 3.16 -5.60 2.62
C PHE A 49 4.32 -4.91 1.90
N ASP A 50 4.77 -5.47 0.79
CA ASP A 50 5.89 -4.93 0.01
C ASP A 50 5.56 -3.56 -0.57
N ALA A 51 4.36 -3.38 -1.11
CA ALA A 51 3.93 -2.11 -1.68
C ALA A 51 3.84 -0.99 -0.63
N LEU A 52 3.25 -1.27 0.54
CA LEU A 52 3.09 -0.28 1.61
C LEU A 52 4.40 0.00 2.37
N SER A 53 5.34 -0.95 2.37
CA SER A 53 6.65 -0.83 3.02
C SER A 53 7.72 -0.23 2.13
N LYS A 54 7.49 -0.15 0.81
CA LYS A 54 8.44 0.42 -0.15
C LYS A 54 8.76 1.86 0.23
N LYS A 55 10.06 2.16 0.30
CA LYS A 55 10.57 3.48 0.66
C LYS A 55 10.92 4.31 -0.57
N ASN A 56 10.64 5.60 -0.51
CA ASN A 56 11.17 6.59 -1.45
C ASN A 56 12.63 6.97 -1.10
N ASN A 57 13.22 7.89 -1.85
CA ASN A 57 14.61 8.34 -1.67
C ASN A 57 14.86 9.06 -0.34
N HIS A 58 13.80 9.48 0.36
CA HIS A 58 13.87 10.07 1.70
C HIS A 58 13.72 9.02 2.82
N GLY A 59 13.53 7.75 2.48
CA GLY A 59 13.29 6.68 3.45
C GLY A 59 11.85 6.62 3.97
N ASN A 60 10.94 7.45 3.45
CA ASN A 60 9.53 7.42 3.80
C ASN A 60 8.84 6.29 3.05
N ASN A 61 7.88 5.64 3.70
CA ASN A 61 6.94 4.71 3.07
C ASN A 61 5.52 5.32 3.08
N THR A 62 4.51 4.59 2.59
CA THR A 62 3.12 5.04 2.53
C THR A 62 2.60 5.57 3.88
N PHE A 63 2.95 4.91 5.00
CA PHE A 63 2.49 5.34 6.33
C PHE A 63 3.11 6.67 6.78
N HIS A 64 4.38 6.93 6.44
CA HIS A 64 5.02 8.23 6.72
C HIS A 64 4.31 9.37 6.00
N GLU A 65 3.75 9.11 4.81
CA GLU A 65 2.98 10.12 4.08
C GLU A 65 1.57 10.31 4.68
N VAL A 66 0.87 9.22 5.06
CA VAL A 66 -0.48 9.32 5.68
C VAL A 66 -0.46 10.12 6.99
N VAL A 67 0.57 9.96 7.84
CA VAL A 67 0.63 10.68 9.12
C VAL A 67 0.78 12.20 8.95
N LYS A 68 1.27 12.66 7.79
CA LYS A 68 1.37 14.10 7.48
C LYS A 68 0.00 14.72 7.19
N THR A 69 -1.02 13.93 6.84
CA THR A 69 -2.29 14.42 6.30
C THR A 69 -3.46 14.39 7.29
N LYS A 70 -3.24 14.21 8.60
CA LYS A 70 -4.30 14.11 9.64
C LYS A 70 -5.43 13.09 9.35
N GLN A 71 -5.23 12.14 8.41
CA GLN A 71 -6.24 11.17 7.97
C GLN A 71 -6.19 9.87 8.79
N VAL A 72 -6.68 9.93 10.03
CA VAL A 72 -6.64 8.78 10.95
C VAL A 72 -7.36 7.55 10.37
N GLU A 73 -8.49 7.74 9.68
CA GLU A 73 -9.24 6.63 9.09
C GLU A 73 -8.53 5.94 7.93
N THR A 74 -7.71 6.69 7.18
CA THR A 74 -6.86 6.13 6.12
C THR A 74 -5.75 5.28 6.74
N ALA A 75 -5.13 5.76 7.83
CA ALA A 75 -4.14 4.98 8.56
C ALA A 75 -4.72 3.67 9.12
N LYS A 76 -5.90 3.73 9.77
CA LYS A 76 -6.61 2.54 10.28
C LYS A 76 -6.90 1.53 9.17
N PHE A 77 -7.37 2.00 8.02
CA PHE A 77 -7.63 1.14 6.86
C PHE A 77 -6.37 0.40 6.40
N LEU A 78 -5.24 1.10 6.27
CA LEU A 78 -3.99 0.48 5.84
C LEU A 78 -3.47 -0.56 6.85
N ILE A 79 -3.56 -0.27 8.15
CA ILE A 79 -3.19 -1.23 9.21
C ILE A 79 -4.05 -2.49 9.11
N ALA A 80 -5.37 -2.36 8.94
CA ALA A 80 -6.27 -3.50 8.81
C ALA A 80 -5.92 -4.36 7.58
N LYS A 81 -5.58 -3.73 6.45
CA LYS A 81 -5.16 -4.45 5.24
C LYS A 81 -3.83 -5.17 5.40
N LEU A 82 -2.87 -4.55 6.09
CA LEU A 82 -1.57 -5.17 6.39
C LEU A 82 -1.72 -6.38 7.32
N MET A 83 -2.59 -6.30 8.33
CA MET A 83 -2.87 -7.43 9.21
C MET A 83 -3.55 -8.58 8.47
N ALA A 84 -4.47 -8.26 7.56
CA ALA A 84 -5.15 -9.25 6.74
C ALA A 84 -4.17 -9.96 5.76
N SER A 85 -3.24 -9.23 5.15
CA SER A 85 -2.22 -9.84 4.26
C SER A 85 -1.29 -10.81 4.99
N ASN A 86 -0.99 -10.54 6.26
CA ASN A 86 -0.10 -11.38 7.06
C ASN A 86 -0.80 -12.58 7.72
N GLY A 87 -2.14 -12.61 7.73
CA GLY A 87 -2.94 -13.66 8.39
C GLY A 87 -3.08 -14.96 7.58
N GLU A 88 -2.67 -14.98 6.31
CA GLU A 88 -2.82 -16.16 5.43
C GLU A 88 -1.70 -17.21 5.63
N ASP A 89 -0.58 -16.85 6.27
CA ASP A 89 0.55 -17.76 6.53
C ASP A 89 0.46 -18.51 7.88
N GLY A 90 -0.58 -18.26 8.69
CA GLY A 90 -0.72 -18.80 10.05
C GLY A 90 -1.43 -20.15 10.20
N VAL A 91 -2.01 -20.72 9.13
CA VAL A 91 -2.88 -21.93 9.21
C VAL A 91 -2.34 -23.13 8.42
N ARG A 92 -1.02 -23.25 8.20
CA ARG A 92 -0.42 -24.46 7.60
C ARG A 92 0.79 -25.01 8.36
N GLY A 93 0.72 -24.95 9.69
CA GLY A 93 1.75 -25.46 10.59
C GLY A 93 1.23 -26.38 11.68
N SER A 94 0.47 -27.43 11.36
CA SER A 94 0.47 -28.67 12.18
C SER A 94 -0.24 -29.82 11.47
N SER A 95 0.52 -30.61 10.71
CA SER A 95 0.30 -32.05 10.65
C SER A 95 1.60 -32.71 10.20
N ARG A 96 2.51 -32.85 11.15
CA ARG A 96 3.47 -33.96 11.16
C ARG A 96 3.00 -34.88 12.28
N MET A 97 2.34 -35.96 11.89
CA MET A 97 2.44 -37.27 12.54
C MET A 97 2.95 -38.24 11.49
#